data_AF-A0A6G1D6J2-F1
#
_entry.id   AF-A0A6G1D6J2-F1
#
_cell.length_a   1.000
_cell.length_b   1.000
_cell.length_c   1.000
_cell.angle_alpha   90.00
_cell.angle_beta   90.00
_cell.angle_gamma   90.00
#
_symmetry.space_group_name_H-M   'P 1'
#
loop_
_entity.id
_entity.type
_entity.pdbx_description
1 polymer ?
#
loop_
_entity_poly.entity_id
_entity_poly.type
_entity_poly.pdbx_seq_one_letter_code
_entity_poly.pdbx_strand_id
1 'polypeptide(L)'
;MESVRLLLAVAAHASWGVHHMDVKSAFLNGELAEEVYVQQPPGFAVDGQEHKVYRLRKALYGLLQAPRAWNAKLDDSLMSLGF
;
A
#
# COMPACT_ATOMS: atom_id res chain seq x y z
N MET A 1 -15.23 8.55 -5.20
CA MET A 1 -14.82 9.83 -5.81
C MET A 1 -15.51 11.04 -5.19
N GLU A 2 -16.73 10.91 -4.68
CA GLU A 2 -17.49 12.04 -4.12
C GLU A 2 -16.82 12.64 -2.87
N SER A 3 -16.28 11.81 -1.97
CA SER A 3 -15.63 12.29 -0.74
C SER A 3 -14.38 13.16 -1.01
N VAL A 4 -13.54 12.80 -1.99
CA VAL A 4 -12.36 13.59 -2.36
C VAL A 4 -12.76 14.92 -2.99
N ARG A 5 -13.76 14.91 -3.88
CA ARG A 5 -14.28 16.14 -4.49
C ARG A 5 -14.90 17.07 -3.45
N LEU A 6 -15.63 16.51 -2.49
CA LEU A 6 -16.20 17.27 -1.38
C LEU A 6 -15.09 17.90 -0.51
N LEU A 7 -14.07 17.12 -0.14
CA LEU A 7 -12.92 17.63 0.61
C LEU A 7 -12.24 18.80 -0.11
N LEU A 8 -12.00 18.67 -1.41
CA LEU A 8 -11.41 19.76 -2.22
C LEU A 8 -12.33 20.97 -2.34
N ALA A 9 -13.66 20.78 -2.46
CA ALA A 9 -14.62 21.87 -2.50
C ALA A 9 -14.64 22.66 -1.17
N VAL A 10 -14.56 21.97 -0.02
CA VAL A 10 -14.45 22.60 1.29
C VAL A 10 -13.15 23.37 1.42
N ALA A 11 -12.01 22.76 1.04
CA ALA A 11 -10.71 23.43 1.07
C ALA A 11 -10.70 24.70 0.20
N ALA A 12 -11.28 24.63 -1.00
CA ALA A 12 -11.42 25.79 -1.89
C ALA A 12 -12.31 26.88 -1.29
N HIS A 13 -13.46 26.51 -0.71
CA HIS A 13 -14.36 27.46 -0.04
C HIS A 13 -13.69 28.16 1.15
N ALA A 14 -12.88 27.42 1.92
CA ALA A 14 -12.17 27.94 3.09
C ALA A 14 -10.81 28.58 2.77
N SER A 15 -10.43 28.68 1.48
CA SER A 15 -9.12 29.18 1.03
C SER A 15 -7.93 28.44 1.65
N TRP A 16 -8.07 27.13 1.88
CA TRP A 16 -7.00 26.29 2.42
C TRP A 16 -6.01 25.88 1.33
N GLY A 17 -4.72 25.84 1.69
CA GLY A 17 -3.69 25.25 0.83
C GLY A 17 -3.85 23.74 0.76
N VAL A 18 -3.80 23.18 -0.45
CA VAL A 18 -3.82 21.74 -0.68
C VAL A 18 -2.47 21.30 -1.22
N HIS A 19 -1.84 20.35 -0.52
CA HIS A 19 -0.60 19.71 -0.96
C HIS A 19 -0.92 18.32 -1.48
N HIS A 20 -0.46 18.02 -2.70
CA HIS A 20 -0.60 16.70 -3.31
C HIS A 20 0.77 16.00 -3.32
N MET A 21 0.78 14.71 -2.97
CA MET A 21 1.98 13.89 -2.97
C MET A 21 1.68 12.55 -3.63
N ASP A 22 2.57 12.11 -4.51
CA ASP A 22 2.59 10.77 -5.06
C ASP A 22 3.74 9.97 -4.43
N VAL A 23 3.42 8.82 -3.84
CA VAL A 23 4.36 8.00 -3.09
C VAL A 23 4.88 6.88 -3.98
N LYS A 24 6.18 6.91 -4.28
CA LYS A 24 6.85 5.84 -5.00
C LYS A 24 6.76 4.53 -4.22
N SER A 25 6.44 3.44 -4.93
CA SER A 25 6.41 2.10 -4.36
C SER A 25 5.45 1.95 -3.16
N ALA A 26 4.38 2.74 -3.10
CA ALA A 26 3.44 2.81 -1.97
C ALA A 26 3.03 1.43 -1.42
N PHE A 27 2.63 0.51 -2.29
CA PHE A 27 2.17 -0.81 -1.87
C PHE A 27 3.24 -1.65 -1.20
N LEU A 28 4.51 -1.49 -1.56
CA LEU A 28 5.62 -2.23 -0.94
C LEU A 28 5.86 -1.83 0.52
N ASN A 29 5.28 -0.71 0.98
CA ASN A 29 5.33 -0.29 2.36
C ASN A 29 4.20 -0.87 3.21
N GLY A 30 3.11 -1.31 2.57
CA GLY A 30 1.94 -1.88 3.23
C GLY A 30 2.25 -3.23 3.90
N GLU A 31 1.76 -3.41 5.12
CA GLU A 31 1.88 -4.65 5.86
C GLU A 31 0.67 -5.55 5.58
N LEU A 32 0.93 -6.83 5.31
CA LEU A 32 -0.12 -7.80 5.04
C LEU A 32 -0.66 -8.32 6.37
N ALA A 33 -1.97 -8.17 6.59
CA ALA A 33 -2.65 -8.72 7.76
C ALA A 33 -2.76 -10.26 7.70
N GLU A 34 -2.72 -10.83 6.49
CA GLU A 34 -2.82 -12.25 6.23
C GLU A 34 -1.49 -12.84 5.74
N GLU A 35 -1.30 -14.15 5.90
CA GLU A 35 -0.14 -14.83 5.34
C GLU A 35 -0.36 -15.13 3.85
N VAL A 36 0.38 -14.43 3.00
CA VAL A 36 0.35 -14.65 1.55
C VAL A 36 1.63 -15.37 1.13
N TYR A 37 1.44 -16.44 0.36
CA TYR A 37 2.52 -17.19 -0.26
C TYR A 37 2.43 -17.07 -1.78
N VAL A 38 3.58 -16.96 -2.44
CA VAL A 38 3.69 -16.91 -3.90
C VAL A 38 4.64 -18.00 -4.38
N GLN A 39 4.39 -18.48 -5.59
CA GLN A 39 5.35 -19.34 -6.28
C GLN A 39 6.68 -18.61 -6.44
N GLN A 40 7.77 -19.38 -6.50
CA GLN A 40 9.08 -18.81 -6.76
C GLN A 40 9.07 -18.12 -8.13
N PRO A 41 9.39 -16.82 -8.20
CA PRO A 41 9.40 -16.12 -9.46
C PRO A 41 10.53 -16.64 -10.36
N PRO A 42 10.39 -16.49 -11.70
CA PRO A 42 11.44 -16.84 -12.63
C PRO A 42 12.77 -16.18 -12.25
N GLY A 43 13.86 -16.96 -12.22
CA GLY A 43 15.20 -16.49 -11.82
C GLY A 43 15.47 -16.50 -10.32
N PHE A 44 14.49 -16.84 -9.48
CA PHE A 44 14.64 -16.99 -8.02
C PHE A 44 14.34 -18.41 -7.52
N ALA A 45 14.04 -19.33 -8.44
CA ALA A 45 13.89 -20.74 -8.11
C ALA A 45 15.25 -21.32 -7.72
N VAL A 46 15.28 -22.09 -6.63
CA VAL A 46 16.48 -22.80 -6.19
C VAL A 46 16.41 -24.26 -6.61
N ASP A 47 17.46 -24.74 -7.28
CA ASP A 47 17.57 -26.12 -7.76
C ASP A 47 17.31 -27.12 -6.62
N GLY A 48 16.43 -28.09 -6.88
CA GLY A 48 15.97 -29.10 -5.93
C GLY A 48 14.97 -28.59 -4.88
N GLN A 49 14.55 -27.32 -4.95
CA GLN A 49 13.56 -26.72 -4.06
C GLN A 49 12.41 -26.06 -4.83
N GLU A 50 12.19 -26.41 -6.09
CA GLU A 50 11.22 -25.79 -7.00
C GLU A 50 9.78 -25.86 -6.47
N HIS A 51 9.47 -26.87 -5.67
CA HIS A 51 8.17 -27.06 -5.02
C HIS A 51 7.90 -26.09 -3.86
N LYS A 52 8.90 -25.33 -3.40
CA LYS A 52 8.73 -24.36 -2.31
C LYS A 52 8.08 -23.07 -2.81
N VAL A 53 7.57 -22.32 -1.84
CA VAL A 53 6.92 -21.02 -2.04
C VAL A 53 7.59 -19.95 -1.17
N TYR A 54 7.49 -18.70 -1.59
CA TYR A 54 7.94 -17.56 -0.79
C TYR A 54 6.78 -16.95 -0.02
N ARG A 55 6.99 -16.71 1.27
CA ARG A 55 6.07 -15.90 2.08
C ARG A 55 6.34 -14.43 1.84
N LEU A 56 5.31 -13.67 1.49
CA LEU A 56 5.40 -12.22 1.39
C LEU A 56 5.42 -11.59 2.78
N ARG A 57 6.40 -10.71 3.01
CA ARG A 57 6.49 -9.89 4.24
C ARG A 57 5.83 -8.52 4.09
N LYS A 58 5.66 -8.06 2.86
CA LYS A 58 5.06 -6.78 2.48
C LYS A 58 4.11 -6.99 1.32
N ALA A 59 3.15 -6.10 1.17
CA ALA A 59 2.22 -6.17 0.04
C ALA A 59 2.96 -5.96 -1.28
N LEU A 60 2.56 -6.72 -2.30
CA LEU A 60 3.09 -6.63 -3.66
C LEU A 60 2.04 -6.02 -4.60
N TYR A 61 2.49 -5.42 -5.70
CA TYR A 61 1.61 -5.07 -6.80
C TYR A 61 0.85 -6.29 -7.33
N GLY A 62 -0.41 -6.08 -7.70
CA GLY A 62 -1.31 -7.14 -8.20
C GLY A 62 -2.07 -7.89 -7.10
N LEU A 63 -1.70 -7.72 -5.82
CA LEU A 63 -2.51 -8.23 -4.72
C LEU A 63 -3.75 -7.35 -4.53
N LEU A 64 -4.93 -7.99 -4.42
CA LEU A 64 -6.21 -7.31 -4.21
C LEU A 64 -6.23 -6.50 -2.90
N GLN A 65 -5.51 -6.98 -1.88
CA GLN A 65 -5.40 -6.37 -0.57
C GLN A 65 -4.30 -5.30 -0.47
N ALA A 66 -3.41 -5.17 -1.45
CA ALA A 66 -2.31 -4.20 -1.39
C ALA A 66 -2.75 -2.75 -1.20
N PRO A 67 -3.81 -2.25 -1.87
CA PRO A 67 -4.31 -0.90 -1.62
C PRO A 67 -4.78 -0.68 -0.18
N ARG A 68 -5.41 -1.69 0.42
CA ARG A 68 -5.90 -1.63 1.81
C ARG A 68 -4.75 -1.64 2.81
N ALA A 69 -3.78 -2.52 2.61
CA ALA A 69 -2.56 -2.61 3.42
C ALA A 69 -1.77 -1.30 3.41
N TRP A 70 -1.67 -0.66 2.23
CA TRP A 70 -1.07 0.67 2.12
C TRP A 70 -1.88 1.74 2.85
N ASN A 71 -3.21 1.77 2.67
CA ASN A 71 -4.05 2.77 3.33
C ASN A 71 -3.93 2.71 4.86
N ALA A 72 -3.97 1.49 5.43
CA ALA A 72 -3.78 1.30 6.87
C ALA A 72 -2.40 1.80 7.34
N LYS A 73 -1.34 1.46 6.59
CA LYS A 73 0.01 1.92 6.92
C LYS A 73 0.14 3.44 6.88
N LEU A 74 -0.48 4.08 5.88
CA LEU A 74 -0.48 5.53 5.74
C LEU A 74 -1.22 6.20 6.90
N ASP A 75 -2.40 5.68 7.24
CA ASP A 75 -3.23 6.17 8.35
C ASP A 75 -2.46 6.12 9.68
N ASP A 76 -1.89 4.95 10.03
CA ASP A 76 -1.07 4.78 11.23
C ASP A 76 0.14 5.74 11.26
N SER A 77 0.78 5.92 10.10
CA SER A 77 1.94 6.80 9.99
C SER A 77 1.55 8.26 10.19
N LEU A 78 0.44 8.71 9.60
CA LEU A 78 -0.06 10.08 9.77
C LEU A 78 -0.51 10.34 11.21
N MET A 79 -1.23 9.40 11.84
CA MET A 79 -1.59 9.50 13.26
C MET A 79 -0.35 9.60 14.15
N SER A 80 0.71 8.83 13.86
CA SER A 80 1.96 8.90 14.63
C SER A 80 2.70 10.23 14.49
N LEU A 81 2.44 10.97 13.41
CA LEU A 81 2.98 12.32 13.15
C LEU A 81 2.07 13.43 13.70
N GLY A 82 0.92 13.08 14.29
CA GLY A 82 -0.01 14.04 14.90
C GLY A 82 -1.00 14.69 13.93
N PHE A 83 -1.23 14.06 12.77
CA PHE A 83 -2.33 14.44 11.86
C PHE A 83 -3.68 13.89 12.32
#